data_AF-A0A8K1FP22-F1
#
_entry.id   AF-A0A8K1FP22-F1
#
_cell.length_a   1.000
_cell.length_b   1.000
_cell.length_c   1.000
_cell.angle_alpha   90.00
_cell.angle_beta   90.00
_cell.angle_gamma   90.00
#
_symmetry.space_group_name_H-M   'P 1'
#
loop_
_entity.id
_entity.type
_entity.pdbx_description
1 polymer ?
#
loop_
_entity_poly.entity_id
_entity_poly.type
_entity_poly.pdbx_seq_one_letter_code
_entity_poly.pdbx_strand_id
1 'polypeptide(L)'
;MRWTLYDDPALALTTWQWAGCTQIKNSWGWVRCVHFVFAVDTIFNLCVLLLVIFRNYQRRKIWIGDAFVSISDSPLLRGLVILAIWLMENFWQLSSLALRDGSMLGASVNVFSFAQIMHGDPMSLYVSLAGLLGVALQERIDPALTILLFELGFRNRLTIAKWLPLTTKRVVGYAESDYLLGIAKIPVELEGFSPFGFWSTHHLVRNASAIGSCLFPVFVTFAIIGVYAVIRKVYRRKYPSRSMAYSSRLTKGSSLMSEGKGIKNPFTMFEMATGAELQNRVGIICDYDNCVYIKGLRYATADGIYCNGFVIANNQWLIRTGDLWSILLIIISGLRLRDVFVYEVKDHKVSQTARLVFPTTMTVHDLVRLNTTVLA
;
A
#
# COMPACT_ATOMS: atom_id res chain seq x y z
N MET A 1 -26.56 -15.97 -15.49
CA MET A 1 -26.66 -15.40 -16.85
C MET A 1 -25.79 -14.16 -16.92
N ARG A 2 -25.05 -13.99 -18.02
CA ARG A 2 -24.27 -12.79 -18.28
C ARG A 2 -24.82 -12.10 -19.53
N TRP A 3 -25.04 -10.80 -19.41
CA TRP A 3 -25.28 -9.94 -20.55
C TRP A 3 -23.94 -9.43 -21.07
N THR A 4 -23.69 -9.62 -22.36
CA THR A 4 -22.52 -9.03 -23.03
C THR A 4 -22.83 -7.58 -23.36
N LEU A 5 -22.18 -6.64 -22.67
CA LEU A 5 -22.17 -5.24 -23.13
C LEU A 5 -21.26 -5.14 -24.35
N TYR A 6 -21.80 -4.65 -25.46
CA TYR A 6 -21.02 -4.28 -26.63
C TYR A 6 -20.47 -2.86 -26.44
N ASP A 7 -19.24 -2.65 -26.88
CA ASP A 7 -18.63 -1.31 -26.85
C ASP A 7 -19.33 -0.35 -27.83
N ASP A 8 -19.99 -0.88 -28.85
CA ASP A 8 -20.81 -0.12 -29.79
C ASP A 8 -22.23 0.09 -29.20
N PRO A 9 -22.65 1.35 -28.96
CA PRO A 9 -23.96 1.66 -28.38
C PRO A 9 -25.13 1.21 -29.26
N ALA A 10 -24.98 1.18 -30.59
CA ALA A 10 -26.05 0.72 -31.48
C ALA A 10 -26.29 -0.80 -31.35
N LEU A 11 -25.22 -1.58 -31.23
CA LEU A 11 -25.30 -3.03 -30.99
C LEU A 11 -25.78 -3.34 -29.57
N ALA A 12 -25.40 -2.54 -28.58
CA ALA A 12 -25.87 -2.69 -27.21
C ALA A 12 -27.40 -2.50 -27.08
N LEU A 13 -27.98 -1.61 -27.89
CA LEU A 13 -29.43 -1.37 -27.91
C LEU A 13 -30.20 -2.43 -28.72
N THR A 14 -29.60 -3.00 -29.77
CA THR A 14 -30.28 -3.87 -30.73
C THR A 14 -30.07 -5.37 -30.47
N THR A 15 -28.94 -5.76 -29.87
CA THR A 15 -28.57 -7.16 -29.69
C THR A 15 -28.38 -7.52 -28.22
N TRP A 16 -29.26 -8.37 -27.72
CA TRP A 16 -29.25 -8.81 -26.32
C TRP A 16 -28.82 -10.28 -26.30
N GLN A 17 -27.51 -10.51 -26.33
CA GLN A 17 -26.96 -11.86 -26.22
C GLN A 17 -26.89 -12.28 -24.75
N TRP A 18 -27.55 -13.39 -24.46
CA TRP A 18 -27.54 -14.04 -23.15
C TRP A 18 -26.58 -15.21 -23.18
N ALA A 19 -25.49 -15.13 -22.40
CA ALA A 19 -24.56 -16.23 -22.24
C ALA A 19 -24.75 -16.91 -20.88
N GLY A 20 -24.89 -18.24 -20.92
CA GLY A 20 -24.69 -19.07 -19.74
C GLY A 20 -23.21 -19.03 -19.35
N CYS A 21 -22.91 -18.60 -18.13
CA CYS A 21 -21.56 -18.67 -17.58
C CYS A 21 -21.63 -19.19 -16.16
N THR A 22 -20.58 -19.89 -15.75
CA THR A 22 -20.41 -20.32 -14.38
C THR A 22 -20.09 -19.10 -13.53
N GLN A 23 -20.93 -18.84 -12.53
CA GLN A 23 -20.80 -17.70 -11.63
C GLN A 23 -20.53 -18.20 -10.23
N ILE A 24 -19.53 -17.60 -9.60
CA ILE A 24 -19.23 -17.85 -8.20
C ILE A 24 -19.88 -16.72 -7.39
N LYS A 25 -20.81 -17.07 -6.49
CA LYS A 25 -21.52 -16.10 -5.65
C LYS A 25 -20.84 -15.97 -4.29
N ASN A 26 -20.49 -14.75 -3.90
CA ASN A 26 -19.95 -14.45 -2.57
C ASN A 26 -20.98 -13.69 -1.72
N SER A 27 -21.51 -14.33 -0.67
CA SER A 27 -22.40 -13.66 0.30
C SER A 27 -21.65 -12.73 1.27
N TRP A 28 -20.32 -12.87 1.37
CA TRP A 28 -19.44 -12.07 2.25
C TRP A 28 -18.77 -10.89 1.54
N GLY A 29 -19.21 -10.55 0.32
CA GLY A 29 -18.65 -9.46 -0.47
C GLY A 29 -18.61 -8.11 0.24
N TRP A 30 -19.52 -7.85 1.20
CA TRP A 30 -19.60 -6.61 1.96
C TRP A 30 -18.40 -6.38 2.90
N VAL A 31 -17.71 -7.44 3.37
CA VAL A 31 -16.51 -7.30 4.21
C VAL A 31 -15.37 -6.59 3.46
N ARG A 32 -15.42 -6.60 2.14
CA ARG A 32 -14.46 -5.92 1.25
C ARG A 32 -14.64 -4.43 1.18
N CYS A 33 -15.70 -3.88 1.77
CA CYS A 33 -15.83 -2.44 1.98
C CYS A 33 -14.66 -1.87 2.80
N VAL A 34 -13.81 -2.71 3.41
CA VAL A 34 -12.53 -2.27 3.99
C VAL A 34 -11.63 -1.57 2.96
N HIS A 35 -11.64 -2.00 1.69
CA HIS A 35 -10.87 -1.34 0.63
C HIS A 35 -11.42 0.05 0.31
N PHE A 36 -12.72 0.27 0.52
CA PHE A 36 -13.29 1.61 0.42
C PHE A 36 -12.70 2.53 1.50
N VAL A 37 -12.55 2.04 2.73
CA VAL A 37 -11.89 2.80 3.81
C VAL A 37 -10.42 3.11 3.46
N PHE A 38 -9.68 2.12 2.94
CA PHE A 38 -8.30 2.34 2.47
C PHE A 38 -8.23 3.34 1.31
N ALA A 39 -9.19 3.31 0.39
CA ALA A 39 -9.27 4.25 -0.71
C ALA A 39 -9.56 5.67 -0.22
N VAL A 40 -10.50 5.86 0.71
CA VAL A 40 -10.82 7.16 1.31
C VAL A 40 -9.60 7.75 2.02
N ASP A 41 -8.89 6.95 2.81
CA ASP A 41 -7.65 7.36 3.48
C ASP A 41 -6.56 7.78 2.47
N THR A 42 -6.39 7.00 1.40
CA THR A 42 -5.41 7.30 0.34
C THR A 42 -5.78 8.59 -0.42
N ILE A 43 -7.05 8.76 -0.78
CA ILE A 43 -7.55 9.96 -1.47
C ILE A 43 -7.38 11.19 -0.57
N PHE A 44 -7.68 11.09 0.72
CA PHE A 44 -7.52 12.19 1.66
C PHE A 44 -6.05 12.65 1.75
N ASN A 45 -5.12 11.72 1.91
CA ASN A 45 -3.69 12.05 1.94
C ASN A 45 -3.19 12.61 0.60
N LEU A 46 -3.71 12.12 -0.53
CA LEU A 46 -3.40 12.67 -1.85
C LEU A 46 -3.93 14.11 -1.99
N CYS A 47 -5.13 14.40 -1.49
CA CYS A 47 -5.67 15.76 -1.42
C CYS A 47 -4.78 16.68 -0.58
N VAL A 48 -4.29 16.19 0.58
CA VAL A 48 -3.33 16.93 1.42
C VAL A 48 -2.05 17.23 0.64
N LEU A 49 -1.49 16.26 -0.08
CA LEU A 49 -0.32 16.48 -0.94
C LEU A 49 -0.58 17.55 -2.00
N LEU A 50 -1.69 17.43 -2.73
CA LEU A 50 -2.07 18.38 -3.77
C LEU A 50 -2.25 19.80 -3.22
N LEU A 51 -2.83 19.95 -2.03
CA LEU A 51 -2.95 21.23 -1.35
C LEU A 51 -1.57 21.84 -1.03
N VAL A 52 -0.62 21.04 -0.53
CA VAL A 52 0.75 21.51 -0.25
C VAL A 52 1.46 21.90 -1.54
N ILE A 53 1.36 21.09 -2.60
CA ILE A 53 1.94 21.40 -3.92
C ILE A 53 1.35 22.70 -4.46
N PHE A 54 0.03 22.86 -4.42
CA PHE A 54 -0.67 24.06 -4.87
C PHE A 54 -0.21 25.31 -4.11
N ARG A 55 -0.01 25.21 -2.79
CA ARG A 55 0.47 26.33 -1.96
C ARG A 55 1.92 26.70 -2.25
N ASN A 56 2.79 25.70 -2.46
CA ASN A 56 4.17 25.95 -2.87
C ASN A 56 4.23 26.59 -4.26
N TYR A 57 3.38 26.14 -5.18
CA TYR A 57 3.24 26.73 -6.51
C TYR A 57 2.79 28.20 -6.44
N GLN A 58 1.79 28.53 -5.60
CA GLN A 58 1.38 29.93 -5.36
C GLN A 58 2.54 30.80 -4.85
N ARG A 59 3.49 30.22 -4.10
CA ARG A 59 4.70 30.89 -3.61
C ARG A 59 5.88 30.85 -4.60
N ARG A 60 5.63 30.46 -5.86
CA ARG A 60 6.62 30.30 -6.93
C ARG A 60 7.76 29.32 -6.59
N LYS A 61 7.50 28.35 -5.72
CA LYS A 61 8.42 27.26 -5.37
C LYS A 61 7.89 25.96 -5.95
N ILE A 62 8.67 25.31 -6.81
CA ILE A 62 8.32 23.99 -7.33
C ILE A 62 8.79 22.96 -6.30
N TRP A 63 7.83 22.27 -5.68
CA TRP A 63 8.07 21.19 -4.75
C TRP A 63 7.03 20.11 -4.99
N ILE A 64 7.50 18.86 -5.16
CA ILE A 64 6.66 17.68 -5.39
C ILE A 64 7.05 16.67 -4.31
N GLY A 65 6.15 16.49 -3.34
CA GLY A 65 6.32 15.51 -2.27
C GLY A 65 5.98 14.08 -2.70
N ASP A 66 6.23 13.15 -1.80
CA ASP A 66 5.99 11.72 -2.00
C ASP A 66 4.50 11.35 -1.91
N ALA A 67 3.89 10.91 -3.01
CA ALA A 67 2.51 10.44 -3.01
C ALA A 67 2.28 9.18 -2.16
N PHE A 68 3.33 8.42 -1.87
CA PHE A 68 3.26 7.12 -1.21
C PHE A 68 3.35 7.16 0.31
N VAL A 69 3.46 8.35 0.92
CA VAL A 69 3.44 8.50 2.40
C VAL A 69 2.17 7.88 2.99
N SER A 70 1.04 8.04 2.30
CA SER A 70 -0.26 7.43 2.66
C SER A 70 -0.25 5.91 2.67
N ILE A 71 0.60 5.28 1.87
CA ILE A 71 0.73 3.82 1.72
C ILE A 71 1.78 3.29 2.70
N SER A 72 2.77 4.11 3.05
CA SER A 72 3.91 3.81 3.91
C SER A 72 3.59 3.78 5.41
N ASP A 73 2.59 4.54 5.86
CA ASP A 73 2.34 4.73 7.30
C ASP A 73 1.67 3.55 8.01
N SER A 74 0.95 2.67 7.29
CA SER A 74 0.27 1.51 7.89
C SER A 74 0.21 0.23 7.03
N PRO A 75 1.24 -0.11 6.23
CA PRO A 75 1.18 -1.26 5.32
C PRO A 75 0.98 -2.59 6.06
N LEU A 76 1.57 -2.73 7.25
CA LEU A 76 1.42 -3.92 8.10
C LEU A 76 0.00 -4.12 8.59
N LEU A 77 -0.63 -3.07 9.11
CA LEU A 77 -1.99 -3.14 9.63
C LEU A 77 -2.98 -3.47 8.51
N ARG A 78 -2.81 -2.84 7.33
CA ARG A 78 -3.60 -3.16 6.14
C ARG A 78 -3.44 -4.62 5.71
N GLY A 79 -2.21 -5.15 5.71
CA GLY A 79 -1.94 -6.55 5.42
C GLY A 79 -2.57 -7.52 6.43
N LEU A 80 -2.47 -7.22 7.73
CA LEU A 80 -3.06 -8.04 8.80
C LEU A 80 -4.59 -8.07 8.73
N VAL A 81 -5.23 -6.94 8.44
CA VAL A 81 -6.68 -6.85 8.25
C VAL A 81 -7.12 -7.74 7.08
N ILE A 82 -6.38 -7.72 5.96
CA ILE A 82 -6.68 -8.58 4.81
C ILE A 82 -6.48 -10.06 5.13
N LEU A 83 -5.44 -10.42 5.86
CA LEU A 83 -5.24 -11.80 6.32
C LEU A 83 -6.38 -12.28 7.22
N ALA A 84 -6.85 -11.43 8.14
CA ALA A 84 -8.01 -11.73 8.97
C ALA A 84 -9.27 -11.97 8.12
N ILE A 85 -9.50 -11.13 7.11
CA ILE A 85 -10.62 -11.29 6.17
C ILE A 85 -10.51 -12.60 5.40
N TRP A 86 -9.32 -12.93 4.89
CA TRP A 86 -9.09 -14.20 4.19
C TRP A 86 -9.33 -15.41 5.08
N LEU A 87 -8.94 -15.35 6.35
CA LEU A 87 -9.22 -16.41 7.33
C LEU A 87 -10.72 -16.56 7.59
N MET A 88 -11.44 -15.45 7.78
CA MET A 88 -12.89 -15.45 7.99
C MET A 88 -13.66 -15.98 6.77
N GLU A 89 -13.22 -15.63 5.55
CA GLU A 89 -13.80 -16.11 4.30
C GLU A 89 -13.28 -17.51 3.88
N ASN A 90 -12.49 -18.18 4.71
CA ASN A 90 -11.88 -19.48 4.40
C ASN A 90 -11.14 -19.50 3.04
N PHE A 91 -10.46 -18.40 2.72
CA PHE A 91 -9.71 -18.19 1.46
C PHE A 91 -10.56 -18.35 0.19
N TRP A 92 -11.86 -18.03 0.27
CA TRP A 92 -12.78 -18.15 -0.86
C TRP A 92 -12.30 -17.39 -2.10
N GLN A 93 -11.77 -16.17 -1.96
CA GLN A 93 -11.28 -15.39 -3.10
C GLN A 93 -10.10 -16.01 -3.79
N LEU A 94 -9.12 -16.46 -3.02
CA LEU A 94 -7.94 -17.10 -3.59
C LEU A 94 -8.32 -18.40 -4.30
N SER A 95 -9.29 -19.13 -3.75
CA SER A 95 -9.86 -20.33 -4.38
C SER A 95 -10.59 -19.97 -5.68
N SER A 96 -11.33 -18.86 -5.69
CA SER A 96 -12.02 -18.34 -6.88
C SER A 96 -11.04 -17.84 -7.96
N LEU A 97 -9.94 -17.19 -7.56
CA LEU A 97 -8.87 -16.78 -8.46
C LEU A 97 -8.16 -18.00 -9.06
N ALA A 98 -7.82 -18.99 -8.22
CA ALA A 98 -7.22 -20.23 -8.66
C ALA A 98 -8.13 -21.00 -9.62
N LEU A 99 -9.44 -21.03 -9.37
CA LEU A 99 -10.41 -21.64 -10.27
C LEU A 99 -10.45 -20.94 -11.63
N ARG A 100 -10.51 -19.61 -11.64
CA ARG A 100 -10.49 -18.82 -12.88
C ARG A 100 -9.20 -19.00 -13.67
N ASP A 101 -8.06 -18.87 -13.02
CA ASP A 101 -6.75 -19.01 -13.67
C ASP A 101 -6.55 -20.44 -14.17
N GLY A 102 -7.03 -21.45 -13.43
CA GLY A 102 -7.05 -22.86 -13.84
C GLY A 102 -7.90 -23.12 -15.07
N SER A 103 -9.14 -22.61 -15.10
CA SER A 103 -10.00 -22.70 -16.28
C SER A 103 -9.38 -22.02 -17.50
N MET A 104 -8.71 -20.87 -17.32
CA MET A 104 -8.04 -20.16 -18.42
C MET A 104 -6.81 -20.91 -18.95
N LEU A 105 -6.04 -21.58 -18.08
CA LEU A 105 -4.86 -22.36 -18.46
C LEU A 105 -5.23 -23.71 -19.07
N GLY A 106 -6.26 -24.38 -18.55
CA GLY A 106 -6.75 -25.68 -19.01
C GLY A 106 -7.73 -25.60 -20.19
N ALA A 107 -7.99 -24.40 -20.71
CA ALA A 107 -9.02 -24.15 -21.73
C ALA A 107 -10.39 -24.77 -21.39
N SER A 108 -10.72 -24.81 -20.10
CA SER A 108 -11.96 -25.39 -19.57
C SER A 108 -13.08 -24.34 -19.51
N VAL A 109 -14.20 -24.67 -18.85
CA VAL A 109 -15.36 -23.78 -18.72
C VAL A 109 -14.96 -22.41 -18.14
N ASN A 110 -15.39 -21.35 -18.81
CA ASN A 110 -15.06 -19.98 -18.44
C ASN A 110 -15.78 -19.56 -17.16
N VAL A 111 -15.01 -19.40 -16.08
CA VAL A 111 -15.49 -18.99 -14.77
C VAL A 111 -15.45 -17.47 -14.66
N PHE A 112 -16.62 -16.86 -14.46
CA PHE A 112 -16.71 -15.42 -14.31
C PHE A 112 -16.23 -14.98 -12.91
N SER A 113 -15.26 -14.07 -12.87
CA SER A 113 -14.81 -13.41 -11.65
C SER A 113 -14.36 -11.98 -11.95
N PHE A 114 -14.60 -11.08 -11.00
CA PHE A 114 -14.20 -9.69 -11.08
C PHE A 114 -12.71 -9.55 -10.78
N ALA A 115 -11.90 -9.43 -11.83
CA ALA A 115 -10.44 -9.34 -11.71
C ALA A 115 -9.96 -8.19 -10.82
N GLN A 116 -10.70 -7.07 -10.78
CA GLN A 116 -10.35 -5.90 -9.97
C GLN A 116 -10.49 -6.17 -8.47
N ILE A 117 -11.49 -6.96 -8.07
CA ILE A 117 -11.67 -7.37 -6.67
C ILE A 117 -10.53 -8.31 -6.25
N MET A 118 -10.09 -9.16 -7.17
CA MET A 118 -8.98 -10.10 -6.97
C MET A 118 -7.60 -9.43 -6.95
N HIS A 119 -7.50 -8.17 -7.36
CA HIS A 119 -6.24 -7.42 -7.46
C HIS A 119 -5.90 -6.70 -6.15
N GLY A 120 -6.90 -6.10 -5.49
CA GLY A 120 -6.68 -5.29 -4.29
C GLY A 120 -6.13 -6.06 -3.08
N ASP A 121 -6.64 -7.27 -2.81
CA ASP A 121 -6.18 -8.06 -1.65
C ASP A 121 -4.70 -8.46 -1.79
N PRO A 122 -4.26 -9.10 -2.91
CA PRO A 122 -2.86 -9.48 -3.07
C PRO A 122 -1.93 -8.28 -3.16
N MET A 123 -2.37 -7.14 -3.73
CA MET A 123 -1.57 -5.92 -3.81
C MET A 123 -1.19 -5.40 -2.43
N SER A 124 -2.19 -5.25 -1.55
CA SER A 124 -1.95 -4.75 -0.20
C SER A 124 -1.12 -5.73 0.63
N LEU A 125 -1.33 -7.04 0.46
CA LEU A 125 -0.46 -8.05 1.07
C LEU A 125 0.99 -7.92 0.57
N TYR A 126 1.18 -7.76 -0.75
CA TYR A 126 2.50 -7.62 -1.37
C TYR A 126 3.27 -6.40 -0.85
N VAL A 127 2.59 -5.25 -0.74
CA VAL A 127 3.14 -4.04 -0.13
C VAL A 127 3.46 -4.29 1.36
N SER A 128 2.59 -4.96 2.12
CA SER A 128 2.87 -5.26 3.53
C SER A 128 4.11 -6.13 3.73
N LEU A 129 4.30 -7.14 2.88
CA LEU A 129 5.47 -8.03 2.88
C LEU A 129 6.75 -7.30 2.47
N ALA A 130 6.68 -6.41 1.47
CA ALA A 130 7.83 -5.59 1.09
C ALA A 130 8.20 -4.61 2.22
N GLY A 131 7.22 -4.12 2.99
CA GLY A 131 7.45 -3.35 4.21
C GLY A 131 8.22 -4.15 5.26
N LEU A 132 7.79 -5.37 5.55
CA LEU A 132 8.49 -6.30 6.45
C LEU A 132 9.91 -6.59 5.99
N LEU A 133 10.10 -6.84 4.69
CA LEU A 133 11.40 -7.09 4.11
C LEU A 133 12.34 -5.90 4.28
N GLY A 134 11.84 -4.68 4.05
CA GLY A 134 12.60 -3.45 4.28
C GLY A 134 13.02 -3.28 5.74
N VAL A 135 12.12 -3.57 6.69
CA VAL A 135 12.45 -3.55 8.12
C VAL A 135 13.47 -4.63 8.48
N ALA A 136 13.28 -5.87 8.00
CA ALA A 136 14.18 -6.99 8.27
C ALA A 136 15.59 -6.78 7.71
N LEU A 137 15.70 -6.18 6.52
CA LEU A 137 16.98 -5.84 5.90
C LEU A 137 17.55 -4.50 6.38
N GLN A 138 16.80 -3.74 7.20
CA GLN A 138 17.11 -2.37 7.60
C GLN A 138 17.39 -1.46 6.40
N GLU A 139 16.57 -1.58 5.35
CA GLU A 139 16.69 -0.81 4.13
C GLU A 139 15.39 -0.12 3.76
N ARG A 140 15.52 0.96 2.99
CA ARG A 140 14.38 1.62 2.34
C ARG A 140 14.08 0.91 1.03
N ILE A 141 12.81 0.63 0.78
CA ILE A 141 12.34 0.07 -0.48
C ILE A 141 11.40 1.09 -1.10
N ASP A 142 11.63 1.42 -2.37
CA ASP A 142 10.79 2.38 -3.08
C ASP A 142 9.37 1.80 -3.25
N PRO A 143 8.33 2.47 -2.74
CA PRO A 143 6.94 2.09 -2.94
C PRO A 143 6.54 1.98 -4.43
N ALA A 144 7.05 2.87 -5.29
CA ALA A 144 6.72 2.87 -6.71
C ALA A 144 7.27 1.60 -7.40
N LEU A 145 8.51 1.23 -7.08
CA LEU A 145 9.12 -0.02 -7.55
C LEU A 145 8.31 -1.23 -7.09
N THR A 146 7.87 -1.23 -5.82
CA THR A 146 7.08 -2.31 -5.23
C THR A 146 5.75 -2.50 -5.97
N ILE A 147 5.02 -1.40 -6.21
CA ILE A 147 3.73 -1.43 -6.92
C ILE A 147 3.92 -1.84 -8.37
N LEU A 148 4.95 -1.32 -9.05
CA LEU A 148 5.25 -1.68 -10.44
C LEU A 148 5.58 -3.16 -10.61
N LEU A 149 6.38 -3.73 -9.70
CA LEU A 149 6.71 -5.17 -9.73
C LEU A 149 5.50 -6.06 -9.42
N PHE A 150 4.60 -5.60 -8.55
CA PHE A 150 3.33 -6.28 -8.33
C PHE A 150 2.46 -6.26 -9.59
N GLU A 151 2.29 -5.09 -10.23
CA GLU A 151 1.50 -4.95 -11.47
C GLU A 151 2.03 -5.85 -12.59
N LEU A 152 3.35 -5.87 -12.78
CA LEU A 152 3.99 -6.74 -13.77
C LEU A 152 3.75 -8.22 -13.46
N GLY A 153 3.87 -8.63 -12.20
CA GLY A 153 3.62 -10.00 -11.76
C GLY A 153 2.16 -10.41 -11.93
N PHE A 154 1.22 -9.55 -11.51
CA PHE A 154 -0.21 -9.84 -11.54
C PHE A 154 -0.79 -9.87 -12.95
N ARG A 155 -0.37 -8.94 -13.83
CA ARG A 155 -0.81 -8.90 -15.24
C ARG A 155 -0.28 -10.08 -16.03
N ASN A 156 0.98 -10.45 -15.83
CA ASN A 156 1.63 -11.53 -16.57
C ASN A 156 1.53 -12.90 -15.86
N ARG A 157 0.74 -13.02 -14.79
CA ARG A 157 0.70 -14.22 -13.93
C ARG A 157 0.41 -15.51 -14.69
N LEU A 158 -0.47 -15.48 -15.71
CA LEU A 158 -0.79 -16.65 -16.53
C LEU A 158 0.39 -17.07 -17.41
N THR A 159 1.10 -16.10 -17.97
CA THR A 159 2.31 -16.34 -18.77
C THR A 159 3.43 -16.92 -17.91
N ILE A 160 3.63 -16.35 -16.71
CA ILE A 160 4.62 -16.84 -15.74
C ILE A 160 4.23 -18.24 -15.24
N ALA A 161 2.95 -18.52 -15.00
CA ALA A 161 2.47 -19.84 -14.61
C ALA A 161 2.79 -20.91 -15.65
N LYS A 162 2.68 -20.59 -16.95
CA LYS A 162 3.02 -21.51 -18.05
C LYS A 162 4.50 -21.92 -18.06
N TRP A 163 5.41 -21.06 -17.57
CA TRP A 163 6.83 -21.42 -17.43
C TRP A 163 7.08 -22.48 -16.35
N LEU A 164 6.11 -22.71 -15.47
CA LEU A 164 6.20 -23.60 -14.32
C LEU A 164 5.17 -24.73 -14.48
N PRO A 165 5.56 -25.90 -15.03
CA PRO A 165 4.61 -26.98 -15.33
C PRO A 165 3.92 -27.51 -14.06
N LEU A 166 4.60 -27.46 -12.91
CA LEU A 166 4.06 -27.91 -11.63
C LEU A 166 2.90 -27.03 -11.15
N THR A 167 3.01 -25.70 -11.26
CA THR A 167 1.95 -24.78 -10.82
C THR A 167 0.75 -24.89 -11.75
N THR A 168 1.01 -24.97 -13.06
CA THR A 168 -0.04 -25.16 -14.07
C THR A 168 -0.81 -26.45 -13.81
N LYS A 169 -0.14 -27.59 -13.60
CA LYS A 169 -0.81 -28.88 -13.32
C LYS A 169 -1.70 -28.82 -12.08
N ARG A 170 -1.25 -28.16 -11.01
CA ARG A 170 -2.02 -28.04 -9.75
C ARG A 170 -3.25 -27.15 -9.90
N VAL A 171 -3.13 -26.05 -10.63
CA VAL A 171 -4.21 -25.07 -10.82
C VAL A 171 -5.24 -25.60 -11.83
N VAL A 172 -4.80 -26.23 -12.92
CA VAL A 172 -5.67 -26.90 -13.89
C VAL A 172 -6.37 -28.11 -13.26
N GLY A 173 -5.64 -28.99 -12.56
CA GLY A 173 -6.25 -30.15 -11.90
C GLY A 173 -7.27 -29.77 -10.82
N TYR A 174 -7.07 -28.63 -10.15
CA TYR A 174 -8.09 -28.08 -9.25
C TYR A 174 -9.34 -27.64 -10.01
N ALA A 175 -9.20 -26.93 -11.11
CA ALA A 175 -10.35 -26.51 -11.93
C ALA A 175 -11.11 -27.69 -12.54
N GLU A 176 -10.40 -28.72 -13.01
CA GLU A 176 -11.02 -29.96 -13.49
C GLU A 176 -11.76 -30.68 -12.36
N SER A 177 -11.15 -30.79 -11.17
CA SER A 177 -11.80 -31.43 -10.01
C SER A 177 -13.06 -30.69 -9.57
N ASP A 178 -13.05 -29.36 -9.59
CA ASP A 178 -14.21 -28.53 -9.26
C ASP A 178 -15.31 -28.65 -10.33
N TYR A 179 -14.93 -28.70 -11.60
CA TYR A 179 -15.87 -28.91 -12.69
C TYR A 179 -16.61 -30.25 -12.55
N LEU A 180 -15.89 -31.33 -12.25
CA LEU A 180 -16.44 -32.67 -12.04
C LEU A 180 -17.40 -32.73 -10.84
N LEU A 181 -17.17 -31.93 -9.79
CA LEU A 181 -18.06 -31.86 -8.63
C LEU A 181 -19.42 -31.25 -8.95
N GLY A 182 -19.49 -30.34 -9.93
CA GLY A 182 -20.76 -29.75 -10.34
C GLY A 182 -21.59 -30.64 -11.24
N ILE A 183 -21.04 -31.74 -11.78
CA ILE A 183 -21.81 -32.70 -12.58
C ILE A 183 -22.75 -33.48 -11.64
N ALA A 184 -24.06 -33.30 -11.83
CA ALA A 184 -25.06 -33.99 -11.05
C ALA A 184 -24.97 -35.51 -11.27
N LYS A 185 -24.93 -36.28 -10.17
CA LYS A 185 -24.96 -37.74 -10.23
C LYS A 185 -26.37 -38.18 -10.59
N ILE A 186 -26.53 -38.80 -11.76
CA ILE A 186 -27.82 -39.34 -12.21
C ILE A 186 -28.00 -40.72 -11.55
N PRO A 187 -29.12 -41.00 -10.86
CA PRO A 187 -29.44 -42.34 -10.38
C PRO A 187 -29.54 -43.32 -11.54
N VAL A 188 -29.06 -44.55 -11.37
CA VAL A 188 -29.03 -45.60 -12.42
C VAL A 188 -30.42 -45.84 -13.03
N GLU A 189 -31.48 -45.64 -12.26
CA GLU A 189 -32.89 -45.77 -12.68
C GLU A 189 -33.33 -44.72 -13.71
N LEU A 190 -32.71 -43.53 -13.72
CA LEU A 190 -33.06 -42.41 -14.61
C LEU A 190 -32.12 -42.28 -15.82
N GLU A 191 -31.01 -43.02 -15.84
CA GLU A 191 -30.00 -42.95 -16.90
C GLU A 191 -30.57 -43.33 -18.28
N GLY A 192 -31.57 -44.24 -18.30
CA GLY A 192 -32.28 -44.63 -19.53
C GLY A 192 -33.33 -43.62 -20.03
N PHE A 193 -33.76 -42.67 -19.19
CA PHE A 193 -34.81 -41.70 -19.54
C PHE A 193 -34.28 -40.32 -19.93
N SER A 194 -33.13 -39.91 -19.39
CA SER A 194 -32.50 -38.63 -19.71
C SER A 194 -30.98 -38.76 -19.77
N PRO A 195 -30.36 -38.84 -20.95
CA PRO A 195 -28.90 -38.89 -21.12
C PRO A 195 -28.22 -37.53 -20.88
N PHE A 196 -28.97 -36.47 -20.54
CA PHE A 196 -28.43 -35.14 -20.33
C PHE A 196 -27.80 -34.98 -18.95
N GLY A 197 -26.48 -34.77 -18.93
CA GLY A 197 -25.76 -34.34 -17.73
C GLY A 197 -26.16 -32.92 -17.34
N PHE A 198 -26.66 -32.74 -16.12
CA PHE A 198 -26.94 -31.42 -15.57
C PHE A 198 -25.78 -30.95 -14.70
N TRP A 199 -25.47 -29.66 -14.75
CA TRP A 199 -24.48 -29.03 -13.88
C TRP A 199 -25.19 -28.27 -12.76
N SER A 200 -25.10 -28.77 -11.53
CA SER A 200 -25.77 -28.18 -10.36
C SER A 200 -24.84 -27.30 -9.55
N THR A 201 -25.41 -26.45 -8.69
CA THR A 201 -24.65 -25.65 -7.74
C THR A 201 -23.99 -26.53 -6.68
N HIS A 202 -22.70 -26.34 -6.44
CA HIS A 202 -21.96 -26.99 -5.35
C HIS A 202 -21.18 -25.97 -4.53
N HIS A 203 -20.70 -26.39 -3.36
CA HIS A 203 -19.84 -25.57 -2.52
C HIS A 203 -18.40 -25.57 -3.04
N LEU A 204 -17.77 -24.40 -3.07
CA LEU A 204 -16.37 -24.26 -3.46
C LEU A 204 -15.46 -24.93 -2.42
N VAL A 205 -14.66 -25.90 -2.84
CA VAL A 205 -13.77 -26.68 -1.96
C VAL A 205 -12.40 -26.02 -1.90
N ARG A 206 -11.92 -25.69 -0.69
CA ARG A 206 -10.59 -25.08 -0.52
C ARG A 206 -9.48 -26.07 -0.86
N ASN A 207 -8.61 -25.72 -1.81
CA ASN A 207 -7.36 -26.44 -2.07
C ASN A 207 -6.14 -25.52 -1.88
N ALA A 208 -5.41 -25.70 -0.78
CA ALA A 208 -4.25 -24.89 -0.43
C ALA A 208 -3.11 -24.99 -1.47
N SER A 209 -2.95 -26.15 -2.10
CA SER A 209 -1.92 -26.37 -3.13
C SER A 209 -2.23 -25.56 -4.39
N ALA A 210 -3.52 -25.50 -4.78
CA ALA A 210 -3.98 -24.70 -5.92
C ALA A 210 -3.87 -23.20 -5.64
N ILE A 211 -4.27 -22.76 -4.44
CA ILE A 211 -4.14 -21.36 -4.00
C ILE A 211 -2.67 -20.92 -4.03
N GLY A 212 -1.76 -21.69 -3.42
CA GLY A 212 -0.34 -21.37 -3.42
C GLY A 212 0.26 -21.33 -4.82
N SER A 213 -0.14 -22.27 -5.69
CA SER A 213 0.30 -22.33 -7.08
C SER A 213 -0.23 -21.17 -7.93
N CYS A 214 -1.41 -20.64 -7.61
CA CYS A 214 -2.00 -19.48 -8.26
C CYS A 214 -1.34 -18.16 -7.82
N LEU A 215 -1.00 -18.03 -6.53
CA LEU A 215 -0.32 -16.84 -6.02
C LEU A 215 1.17 -16.80 -6.37
N PHE A 216 1.81 -17.95 -6.50
CA PHE A 216 3.26 -18.04 -6.73
C PHE A 216 3.75 -17.15 -7.89
N PRO A 217 3.17 -17.19 -9.12
CA PRO A 217 3.58 -16.32 -10.22
C PRO A 217 3.55 -14.81 -9.89
N VAL A 218 2.61 -14.38 -9.05
CA VAL A 218 2.49 -12.97 -8.63
C VAL A 218 3.63 -12.61 -7.67
N PHE A 219 3.96 -13.52 -6.74
CA PHE A 219 5.02 -13.30 -5.75
C PHE A 219 6.42 -13.61 -6.25
N VAL A 220 6.61 -14.21 -7.43
CA VAL A 220 7.95 -14.40 -8.03
C VAL A 220 8.67 -13.05 -8.21
N THR A 221 7.95 -11.98 -8.56
CA THR A 221 8.56 -10.64 -8.69
C THR A 221 9.06 -10.08 -7.36
N PHE A 222 8.58 -10.60 -6.23
CA PHE A 222 9.06 -10.22 -4.89
C PHE A 222 10.54 -10.59 -4.69
N ALA A 223 11.02 -11.66 -5.33
CA ALA A 223 12.42 -12.02 -5.30
C ALA A 223 13.32 -10.90 -5.87
N ILE A 224 12.82 -10.16 -6.87
CA ILE A 224 13.52 -9.01 -7.46
C ILE A 224 13.67 -7.90 -6.42
N ILE A 225 12.67 -7.66 -5.57
CA ILE A 225 12.75 -6.70 -4.45
C ILE A 225 13.82 -7.13 -3.45
N GLY A 226 13.87 -8.42 -3.11
CA GLY A 226 14.91 -8.97 -2.24
C GLY A 226 16.32 -8.76 -2.79
N VAL A 227 16.54 -9.09 -4.07
CA VAL A 227 17.82 -8.87 -4.75
C VAL A 227 18.16 -7.38 -4.80
N TYR A 228 17.20 -6.52 -5.15
CA TYR A 228 17.37 -5.07 -5.15
C TYR A 228 17.82 -4.54 -3.78
N ALA A 229 17.16 -4.96 -2.70
CA ALA A 229 17.51 -4.55 -1.35
C ALA A 229 18.92 -5.00 -0.94
N VAL A 230 19.33 -6.22 -1.30
CA VAL A 230 20.69 -6.72 -1.05
C VAL A 230 21.73 -5.93 -1.84
N ILE A 231 21.51 -5.71 -3.14
CA ILE A 231 22.41 -4.92 -3.99
C ILE A 231 22.57 -3.51 -3.42
N ARG A 232 21.47 -2.88 -3.02
CA ARG A 232 21.46 -1.55 -2.41
C ARG A 232 22.24 -1.51 -1.10
N LYS A 233 22.07 -2.53 -0.25
CA LYS A 233 22.81 -2.65 1.02
C LYS A 233 24.31 -2.80 0.79
N VAL A 234 24.72 -3.60 -0.19
CA VAL A 234 26.13 -3.73 -0.61
C VAL A 234 26.66 -2.41 -1.17
N TYR A 235 25.86 -1.72 -1.99
CA TYR A 235 26.22 -0.42 -2.58
C TYR A 235 26.43 0.64 -1.49
N ARG A 236 25.51 0.78 -0.52
CA ARG A 236 25.63 1.71 0.61
C ARG A 236 26.84 1.44 1.49
N ARG A 237 27.21 0.16 1.66
CA ARG A 237 28.43 -0.22 2.39
C ARG A 237 29.71 0.20 1.65
N LYS A 238 29.72 0.16 0.31
CA LYS A 238 30.87 0.60 -0.51
C LYS A 238 30.93 2.12 -0.67
N TYR A 239 29.79 2.77 -0.83
CA TYR A 239 29.65 4.20 -1.05
C TYR A 239 28.75 4.82 0.04
N PRO A 240 29.28 5.08 1.25
CA PRO A 240 28.50 5.73 2.29
C PRO A 240 28.02 7.10 1.81
N SER A 241 26.74 7.40 2.03
CA SER A 241 26.12 8.67 1.63
C SER A 241 26.86 9.87 2.25
N ARG A 242 26.91 10.98 1.50
CA ARG A 242 27.63 12.22 1.89
C ARG A 242 27.23 12.70 3.30
N SER A 243 25.98 12.49 3.70
CA SER A 243 25.47 12.82 5.04
C SER A 243 26.06 11.95 6.17
N MET A 244 26.41 10.68 5.92
CA MET A 244 27.12 9.80 6.85
C MET A 244 28.64 10.05 6.84
N ALA A 245 29.20 10.34 5.66
CA ALA A 245 30.61 10.68 5.51
C ALA A 245 30.99 11.98 6.26
N TYR A 246 30.08 12.97 6.30
CA TYR A 246 30.31 14.21 7.06
C TYR A 246 30.24 13.98 8.58
N SER A 247 29.28 13.18 9.05
CA SER A 247 29.16 12.82 10.48
C SER A 247 30.39 12.05 10.99
N SER A 248 30.85 11.06 10.22
CA SER A 248 32.03 10.25 10.57
C SER A 248 33.36 11.02 10.46
N ARG A 249 33.47 11.98 9.53
CA ARG A 249 34.64 12.90 9.46
C ARG A 249 34.67 13.89 10.62
N LEU A 250 33.52 14.41 11.07
CA LEU A 250 33.46 15.23 12.29
C LEU A 250 33.88 14.44 13.53
N THR A 251 33.55 13.15 13.62
CA THR A 251 33.98 12.31 14.76
C THR A 251 35.51 12.16 14.81
N LYS A 252 36.16 11.98 13.64
CA LYS A 252 37.62 11.79 13.55
C LYS A 252 38.45 13.09 13.59
N GLY A 253 37.87 14.25 13.29
CA GLY A 253 38.56 15.55 13.34
C GLY A 253 38.49 16.28 14.69
N SER A 254 37.82 15.73 15.70
CA SER A 254 37.39 16.47 16.90
C SER A 254 38.35 16.45 18.09
N SER A 255 39.59 16.01 17.94
CA SER A 255 40.59 16.12 19.01
C SER A 255 41.26 17.51 19.11
N LEU A 256 40.92 18.47 18.24
CA LEU A 256 41.66 19.74 18.14
C LEU A 256 40.82 21.04 18.20
N MET A 257 39.49 20.98 18.30
CA MET A 257 38.65 22.18 18.43
C MET A 257 37.59 22.00 19.51
N SER A 258 38.01 22.25 20.75
CA SER A 258 37.14 22.41 21.90
C SER A 258 37.09 23.88 22.28
N GLU A 259 36.32 24.70 21.56
CA GLU A 259 35.84 26.00 22.05
C GLU A 259 34.74 26.53 21.13
N GLY A 260 33.49 26.21 21.47
CA GLY A 260 32.31 26.59 20.71
C GLY A 260 31.17 25.62 20.99
N LYS A 261 30.39 25.89 22.03
CA LYS A 261 29.24 25.09 22.48
C LYS A 261 28.13 25.06 21.41
N GLY A 262 28.29 24.22 20.39
CA GLY A 262 27.22 23.76 19.50
C GLY A 262 26.90 22.31 19.85
N ILE A 263 25.66 22.05 20.25
CA ILE A 263 25.22 20.78 20.83
C ILE A 263 25.53 19.59 19.90
N LYS A 264 26.28 18.65 20.45
CA LYS A 264 26.70 17.35 19.90
C LYS A 264 25.53 16.37 19.81
N ASN A 265 24.46 16.67 19.07
CA ASN A 265 23.36 15.70 18.87
C ASN A 265 23.41 15.08 17.47
N PRO A 266 23.35 13.74 17.35
CA PRO A 266 23.24 13.08 16.05
C PRO A 266 21.88 13.35 15.39
N PHE A 267 20.89 13.83 16.16
CA PHE A 267 19.52 14.10 15.73
C PHE A 267 19.33 15.57 15.33
N THR A 268 18.50 15.79 14.32
CA THR A 268 17.96 17.12 13.96
C THR A 268 17.11 17.69 15.09
N MET A 269 16.97 19.00 15.16
CA MET A 269 16.05 19.66 16.11
C MET A 269 14.61 19.15 15.97
N PHE A 270 14.21 18.74 14.76
CA PHE A 270 12.93 18.11 14.47
C PHE A 270 12.83 16.71 15.10
N GLU A 271 13.82 15.84 14.90
CA GLU A 271 13.88 14.51 15.51
C GLU A 271 13.87 14.58 17.04
N MET A 272 14.58 15.56 17.61
CA MET A 272 14.61 15.76 19.07
C MET A 272 13.28 16.24 19.64
N ALA A 273 12.53 17.08 18.90
CA ALA A 273 11.24 17.61 19.35
C ALA A 273 10.09 16.62 19.15
N THR A 274 10.11 15.85 18.07
CA THR A 274 9.01 14.94 17.69
C THR A 274 9.26 13.48 18.05
N GLY A 275 10.52 13.10 18.31
CA GLY A 275 10.95 11.70 18.47
C GLY A 275 10.94 10.89 17.16
N ALA A 276 10.58 11.50 16.02
CA ALA A 276 10.45 10.79 14.75
C ALA A 276 11.78 10.75 13.98
N GLU A 277 12.41 9.57 13.92
CA GLU A 277 13.67 9.36 13.18
C GLU A 277 13.50 9.65 11.68
N LEU A 278 14.28 10.59 11.14
CA LEU A 278 14.29 10.96 9.72
C LEU A 278 15.23 10.06 8.92
N GLN A 279 16.46 9.84 9.41
CA GLN A 279 17.48 9.10 8.66
C GLN A 279 17.39 7.58 8.88
N ASN A 280 17.04 7.14 10.08
CA ASN A 280 17.02 5.72 10.45
C ASN A 280 15.68 5.01 10.14
N ARG A 281 14.69 5.71 9.58
CA ARG A 281 13.45 5.08 9.14
C ARG A 281 13.71 4.11 7.98
N VAL A 282 13.26 2.87 8.15
CA VAL A 282 13.39 1.73 7.22
C VAL A 282 12.01 1.19 6.84
N GLY A 283 11.93 0.39 5.77
CA GLY A 283 10.66 -0.11 5.23
C GLY A 283 10.32 0.47 3.85
N ILE A 284 9.04 0.53 3.49
CA ILE A 284 8.58 1.07 2.20
C ILE A 284 8.53 2.58 2.28
N ILE A 285 9.61 3.24 1.86
CA ILE A 285 9.77 4.70 1.90
C ILE A 285 10.63 5.09 0.70
N CYS A 286 10.23 6.13 0.00
CA CYS A 286 11.03 6.70 -1.08
C CYS A 286 12.37 7.24 -0.57
N ASP A 287 13.41 7.19 -1.41
CA ASP A 287 14.74 7.70 -1.05
C ASP A 287 14.81 9.21 -1.30
N TYR A 288 14.62 10.00 -0.25
CA TYR A 288 14.79 11.45 -0.27
C TYR A 288 15.94 11.90 0.63
N ASP A 289 16.50 13.06 0.29
CA ASP A 289 17.48 13.76 1.14
C ASP A 289 16.75 14.37 2.34
N ASN A 290 16.63 13.59 3.42
CA ASN A 290 15.84 13.97 4.60
C ASN A 290 16.49 15.05 5.47
N CYS A 291 17.80 15.31 5.30
CA CYS A 291 18.54 16.26 6.12
C CYS A 291 19.52 17.11 5.29
N VAL A 292 19.59 18.40 5.60
CA VAL A 292 20.57 19.34 5.04
C VAL A 292 21.45 19.89 6.17
N TYR A 293 22.72 20.10 5.86
CA TYR A 293 23.67 20.71 6.79
C TYR A 293 23.82 22.19 6.48
N ILE A 294 23.49 23.04 7.45
CA ILE A 294 23.69 24.49 7.35
C ILE A 294 24.60 24.89 8.50
N LYS A 295 25.76 25.48 8.20
CA LYS A 295 26.72 25.99 9.20
C LYS A 295 27.11 24.95 10.27
N GLY A 296 27.25 23.68 9.88
CA GLY A 296 27.64 22.58 10.77
C GLY A 296 26.49 21.96 11.59
N LEU A 297 25.28 22.50 11.51
CA LEU A 297 24.08 21.97 12.17
C LEU A 297 23.21 21.18 11.17
N ARG A 298 22.57 20.10 11.66
CA ARG A 298 21.66 19.25 10.88
C ARG A 298 20.22 19.78 10.95
N TYR A 299 19.65 20.10 9.81
CA TYR A 299 18.27 20.54 9.64
C TYR A 299 17.45 19.51 8.85
N ALA A 300 16.16 19.38 9.17
CA ALA A 300 15.24 18.54 8.43
C ALA A 300 14.80 19.25 7.13
N THR A 301 14.80 18.55 6.02
CA THR A 301 14.26 19.07 4.76
C THR A 301 12.74 19.02 4.75
N ALA A 302 12.13 19.78 3.83
CA ALA A 302 10.69 19.71 3.58
C ALA A 302 10.26 18.27 3.23
N ASP A 303 11.07 17.56 2.45
CA ASP A 303 10.85 16.15 2.09
C ASP A 303 10.97 15.24 3.30
N GLY A 304 11.97 15.44 4.17
CA GLY A 304 12.12 14.67 5.39
C GLY A 304 10.92 14.81 6.33
N ILE A 305 10.42 16.04 6.53
CA ILE A 305 9.25 16.32 7.37
C ILE A 305 8.00 15.64 6.78
N TYR A 306 7.75 15.83 5.49
CA TYR A 306 6.57 15.30 4.82
C TYR A 306 6.61 13.76 4.72
N CYS A 307 7.74 13.18 4.34
CA CYS A 307 7.90 11.72 4.26
C CYS A 307 7.75 11.04 5.61
N ASN A 308 8.06 11.72 6.71
CA ASN A 308 7.79 11.25 8.07
C ASN A 308 6.34 11.43 8.53
N GLY A 309 5.45 11.87 7.63
CA GLY A 309 4.02 12.03 7.93
C GLY A 309 3.73 13.29 8.73
N PHE A 310 4.46 14.37 8.52
CA PHE A 310 4.20 15.65 9.17
C PHE A 310 3.97 16.78 8.16
N VAL A 311 3.08 17.71 8.51
CA VAL A 311 2.77 18.90 7.73
C VAL A 311 2.64 20.08 8.67
N ILE A 312 3.03 21.27 8.21
CA ILE A 312 2.90 22.51 8.97
C ILE A 312 1.63 23.23 8.54
N ALA A 313 0.69 23.44 9.46
CA ALA A 313 -0.49 24.26 9.26
C ALA A 313 -0.23 25.71 9.70
N ASN A 314 -0.57 26.65 8.80
CA ASN A 314 -0.48 28.10 8.98
C ASN A 314 0.88 28.60 9.55
N ASN A 315 1.99 27.91 9.23
CA ASN A 315 3.34 28.19 9.75
C ASN A 315 3.47 28.18 11.30
N GLN A 316 2.46 27.72 12.03
CA GLN A 316 2.43 27.76 13.50
C GLN A 316 2.33 26.36 14.13
N TRP A 317 1.75 25.41 13.41
CA TRP A 317 1.38 24.11 13.97
C TRP A 317 1.97 22.99 13.14
N LEU A 318 2.80 22.15 13.74
CA LEU A 318 3.30 20.92 13.14
C LEU A 318 2.37 19.76 13.51
N ILE A 319 1.69 19.25 12.50
CA ILE A 319 0.62 18.24 12.61
C ILE A 319 1.08 16.96 11.93
N ARG A 320 0.73 15.81 12.51
CA ARG A 320 0.89 14.51 11.85
C ARG A 320 -0.21 14.30 10.80
N THR A 321 0.14 13.91 9.57
CA THR A 321 -0.81 13.71 8.45
C THR A 321 -1.92 12.71 8.80
N GLY A 322 -1.57 11.62 9.49
CA GLY A 322 -2.55 10.62 9.94
C GLY A 322 -3.58 11.14 10.94
N ASP A 323 -3.26 12.22 11.67
CA ASP A 323 -4.19 12.83 12.63
C ASP A 323 -5.02 13.96 12.01
N LEU A 324 -4.70 14.39 10.79
CA LEU A 324 -5.32 15.53 10.12
C LEU A 324 -6.82 15.29 9.85
N TRP A 325 -7.20 14.06 9.53
CA TRP A 325 -8.61 13.64 9.41
C TRP A 325 -9.35 13.76 10.76
N SER A 326 -8.69 13.34 11.85
CA SER A 326 -9.28 13.42 13.19
C SER A 326 -9.44 14.87 13.65
N ILE A 327 -8.46 15.73 13.37
CA ILE A 327 -8.53 17.17 13.69
C ILE A 327 -9.67 17.84 12.91
N LEU A 328 -9.81 17.54 11.61
CA LEU A 328 -10.90 18.06 10.80
C LEU A 328 -12.27 17.69 11.38
N LEU A 329 -12.44 16.43 11.80
CA LEU A 329 -13.67 15.97 12.44
C LEU A 329 -13.93 16.66 13.80
N ILE A 330 -12.89 16.87 14.62
CA ILE A 330 -13.02 17.58 15.90
C ILE A 330 -13.48 19.04 15.70
N ILE A 331 -12.95 19.73 14.69
CA ILE A 331 -13.32 21.12 14.38
C ILE A 331 -14.76 21.19 13.85
N ILE A 332 -15.15 20.29 12.95
CA ILE A 332 -16.49 20.28 12.34
C ILE A 332 -17.56 19.87 13.35
N SER A 333 -17.30 18.82 14.15
CA SER A 333 -18.27 18.30 15.13
C SER A 333 -18.34 19.12 16.41
N GLY A 334 -17.30 19.90 16.73
CA GLY A 334 -17.17 20.57 18.02
C GLY A 334 -16.95 19.60 19.20
N LEU A 335 -16.77 18.31 18.94
CA LEU A 335 -16.64 17.26 19.95
C LEU A 335 -15.22 16.68 19.96
N ARG A 336 -14.70 16.39 21.16
CA ARG A 336 -13.42 15.72 21.35
C ARG A 336 -13.57 14.22 21.10
N LEU A 337 -13.48 13.81 19.83
CA LEU A 337 -13.58 12.40 19.43
C LEU A 337 -12.33 11.59 19.80
N ARG A 338 -11.15 12.22 19.75
CA ARG A 338 -9.86 11.57 19.99
C ARG A 338 -8.82 12.57 20.50
N ASP A 339 -7.91 12.07 21.32
CA ASP A 339 -6.77 12.84 21.81
C ASP A 339 -5.70 12.95 20.73
N VAL A 340 -5.55 14.15 20.18
CA VAL A 340 -4.57 14.47 19.14
C VAL A 340 -3.61 15.52 19.66
N PHE A 341 -2.31 15.29 19.43
CA PHE A 341 -1.25 16.18 19.86
C PHE A 341 -0.58 16.87 18.66
N VAL A 342 -0.32 18.17 18.80
CA VAL A 342 0.28 19.02 17.78
C VAL A 342 1.44 19.81 18.40
N TYR A 343 2.50 20.04 17.62
CA TYR A 343 3.66 20.81 18.11
C TYR A 343 3.59 22.25 17.61
N GLU A 344 3.91 23.20 18.47
CA GLU A 344 3.99 24.61 18.08
C GLU A 344 5.34 24.89 17.39
N VAL A 345 5.31 25.65 16.31
CA VAL A 345 6.49 26.10 15.56
C VAL A 345 6.70 27.58 15.85
N LYS A 346 7.83 27.93 16.50
CA LYS A 346 8.25 29.31 16.78
C LYS A 346 9.61 29.57 16.15
N ASP A 347 9.73 30.65 15.39
CA ASP A 347 11.01 31.12 14.80
C ASP A 347 11.83 30.00 14.15
N HIS A 348 11.17 29.22 13.29
CA HIS A 348 11.80 28.09 12.59
C HIS A 348 12.35 26.98 13.52
N LYS A 349 11.81 26.86 14.75
CA LYS A 349 12.06 25.75 15.67
C LYS A 349 10.75 25.09 16.12
N VAL A 350 10.79 23.77 16.25
CA VAL A 350 9.66 22.99 16.79
C VAL A 350 9.78 22.97 18.30
N SER A 351 8.70 23.31 19.00
CA SER A 351 8.62 23.17 20.45
C SER A 351 8.71 21.69 20.86
N GLN A 352 9.44 21.39 21.94
CA GLN A 352 9.56 20.03 22.47
C GLN A 352 8.29 19.58 23.21
N THR A 353 7.39 20.50 23.57
CA THR A 353 6.14 20.19 24.25
C THR A 353 5.00 20.05 23.26
N ALA A 354 4.40 18.87 23.20
CA ALA A 354 3.20 18.64 22.41
C ALA A 354 1.98 19.27 23.10
N ARG A 355 1.10 19.91 22.32
CA ARG A 355 -0.14 20.52 22.78
C ARG A 355 -1.34 19.69 22.33
N LEU A 356 -2.27 19.44 23.23
CA LEU A 356 -3.53 18.75 22.93
C LEU A 356 -4.45 19.66 22.09
N VAL A 357 -5.04 19.10 21.04
CA VAL A 357 -5.98 19.80 20.16
C VAL A 357 -7.37 19.85 20.80
N PHE A 358 -7.94 21.05 20.86
CA PHE A 358 -9.34 21.30 21.20
C PHE A 358 -10.08 21.90 20.00
N PRO A 359 -11.43 21.83 19.95
CA PRO A 359 -12.20 22.45 18.86
C PRO A 359 -11.91 23.94 18.65
N THR A 360 -11.47 24.65 19.70
CA THR A 360 -11.13 26.07 19.67
C THR A 360 -9.65 26.35 19.36
N THR A 361 -8.80 25.33 19.26
CA THR A 361 -7.34 25.54 19.06
C THR A 361 -6.98 25.91 17.63
N MET A 362 -7.74 25.46 16.63
CA MET A 362 -7.44 25.67 15.21
C MET A 362 -8.72 25.89 14.43
N THR A 363 -8.65 26.69 13.36
CA THR A 363 -9.77 26.88 12.44
C THR A 363 -9.61 26.02 11.18
N VAL A 364 -10.70 25.74 10.46
CA VAL A 364 -10.65 25.06 9.15
C VAL A 364 -9.75 25.82 8.17
N HIS A 365 -9.75 27.15 8.25
CA HIS A 365 -8.91 28.00 7.43
C HIS A 365 -7.40 27.81 7.71
N ASP A 366 -7.02 27.47 8.94
CA ASP A 366 -5.64 27.11 9.28
C ASP A 366 -5.22 25.78 8.64
N LEU A 367 -6.15 24.81 8.59
CA LEU A 367 -5.95 23.50 7.94
C LEU A 367 -5.90 23.57 6.41
N VAL A 368 -6.43 24.62 5.78
CA VAL A 368 -6.30 24.83 4.32
C VAL A 368 -4.93 25.44 3.97
N ARG A 369 -4.27 26.08 4.93
CA ARG A 369 -2.94 26.70 4.78
C ARG A 369 -1.82 25.74 5.16
N LEU A 370 -1.79 24.58 4.51
CA LEU A 370 -0.74 23.58 4.69
C LEU A 370 0.53 23.96 3.94
N ASN A 371 1.67 23.67 4.57
CA ASN A 371 2.97 23.98 4.05
C ASN A 371 4.02 22.97 4.57
N THR A 372 5.11 22.82 3.82
CA THR A 372 6.27 21.99 4.16
C THR A 372 7.56 22.80 4.22
N THR A 373 7.54 24.11 3.91
CA THR A 373 8.76 24.91 3.85
C THR A 373 9.37 25.19 5.22
N VAL A 374 10.37 24.36 5.52
CA VAL A 374 11.62 24.56 6.26
C VAL A 374 11.62 25.55 7.43
N LEU A 375 11.79 24.93 8.60
CA LEU A 375 12.57 25.37 9.75
C LEU A 375 14.02 25.63 9.27
N ALA A 376 14.29 26.79 8.64
CA ALA A 376 15.61 27.15 8.11
C ALA A 376 16.36 28.02 9.11
#